data_AF-A0A8B3S108-F1
#
_entry.id   AF-A0A8B3S108-F1
#
_cell.length_a   1.000
_cell.length_b   1.000
_cell.length_c   1.000
_cell.angle_alpha   90.00
_cell.angle_beta   90.00
_cell.angle_gamma   90.00
#
_symmetry.space_group_name_H-M   'P 1'
#
loop_
_entity.id
_entity.type
_entity.pdbx_description
1 polymer ?
#
loop_
_entity_poly.entity_id
_entity_poly.type
_entity_poly.pdbx_seq_one_letter_code
_entity_poly.pdbx_strand_id
1 'polypeptide(L)'
;MFDIYEDFIDFNVNSDSNLVIAMAQLPVCWKKDGNFVRHKDPGKQWKLIEQTLNTIKESNFQGRRVDVAVFPEWSVPHECVDKLKECVKKFNSDFILLAGFDYISLERFVELLEGSDNRKKEEQVRPIIESTDYTHIKKDKPVNFCSIIVKSGDEVKQYFQSKLFPAGCEQTGSRNSEILHGGCLSCFKVNARENNGTPGLQKFSFFPLICFDQLYEKTEAGFSVIESLIEYSKKHGAPDIVFILQYNPRMNHPSIDEALYEYYLCLPTRALRACTYTLFVNVSDGSTNPNKNDSPVHGSLLVFNKKAIFNDTSEHRLTKMGRGNLHKMEFVNTSDRLYFLECALLSNYKEVVRASRNPIEIMQICERKDTKWNYVLPKEVIYDKVNSNSLYPMIDMYCSDEFIGYFEDGALGNKVVIDELRKNELLGIFQRIYEYTQKEEIPTQLIESLEQLVKRLDQLEKVKDKKLTETEDENVKDKLYTVGTYLQQSKKIIKSITKKW
;
A
#
# COMPACT_ATOMS: atom_id res chain seq x y z
N MET A 1 19.18 9.42 -22.00
CA MET A 1 19.76 8.49 -21.00
C MET A 1 19.71 9.19 -19.66
N PHE A 2 19.22 8.53 -18.61
CA PHE A 2 19.14 9.08 -17.26
C PHE A 2 19.99 8.22 -16.32
N ASP A 3 20.46 8.80 -15.22
CA ASP A 3 21.22 8.08 -14.21
C ASP A 3 20.33 7.62 -13.04
N ILE A 4 20.68 6.50 -12.41
CA ILE A 4 20.07 6.05 -11.16
C ILE A 4 21.02 6.32 -10.00
N TYR A 5 20.53 7.00 -8.96
CA TYR A 5 21.29 7.29 -7.74
C TYR A 5 20.63 6.69 -6.50
N GLU A 6 21.41 6.51 -5.43
CA GLU A 6 20.91 6.03 -4.15
C GLU A 6 20.83 7.17 -3.14
N ASP A 7 19.64 7.40 -2.61
CA ASP A 7 19.36 8.29 -1.49
C ASP A 7 19.06 7.43 -0.24
N PHE A 8 19.71 7.76 0.88
CA PHE A 8 19.58 6.98 2.12
C PHE A 8 18.65 7.71 3.09
N ILE A 9 17.71 6.97 3.63
CA ILE A 9 16.73 7.42 4.61
C ILE A 9 16.91 6.59 5.87
N ASP A 10 17.05 7.24 7.02
CA ASP A 10 17.11 6.55 8.30
C ASP A 10 15.75 6.60 8.99
N PHE A 11 15.23 5.45 9.43
CA PHE A 11 13.94 5.32 10.11
C PHE A 11 14.09 4.65 11.49
N ASN A 12 13.41 5.17 12.50
CA ASN A 12 13.07 4.50 13.75
C ASN A 12 11.97 3.45 13.51
N VAL A 13 12.35 2.31 12.94
CA VAL A 13 11.42 1.19 12.68
C VAL A 13 11.49 0.18 13.82
N ASN A 14 10.33 -0.33 14.24
CA ASN A 14 10.27 -1.58 14.99
C ASN A 14 10.83 -2.73 14.14
N SER A 15 11.64 -3.61 14.71
CA SER A 15 12.46 -4.55 13.94
C SER A 15 11.69 -5.59 13.12
N ASP A 16 10.38 -5.78 13.36
CA ASP A 16 9.66 -7.01 12.99
C ASP A 16 8.40 -6.80 12.10
N SER A 17 8.12 -5.59 11.62
CA SER A 17 6.84 -5.31 10.93
C SER A 17 6.90 -5.41 9.40
N ASN A 18 5.78 -5.85 8.80
CA ASN A 18 5.45 -5.64 7.40
C ASN A 18 5.31 -4.13 7.11
N LEU A 19 5.41 -3.72 5.85
CA LEU A 19 5.24 -2.32 5.45
C LEU A 19 3.75 -1.98 5.34
N VAL A 20 3.30 -0.94 6.04
CA VAL A 20 1.92 -0.44 5.91
C VAL A 20 1.88 0.79 5.01
N ILE A 21 1.12 0.69 3.92
CA ILE A 21 1.01 1.69 2.86
C ILE A 21 -0.43 2.24 2.81
N ALA A 22 -0.58 3.56 2.88
CA ALA A 22 -1.81 4.26 2.55
C ALA A 22 -1.80 4.71 1.08
N MET A 23 -2.58 4.04 0.24
CA MET A 23 -2.75 4.38 -1.18
C MET A 23 -4.00 5.23 -1.36
N ALA A 24 -3.85 6.49 -1.77
CA ALA A 24 -4.98 7.39 -2.00
C ALA A 24 -5.32 7.48 -3.49
N GLN A 25 -6.55 7.11 -3.84
CA GLN A 25 -7.12 7.31 -5.16
C GLN A 25 -7.99 8.57 -5.10
N LEU A 26 -7.42 9.69 -5.53
CA LEU A 26 -7.97 11.03 -5.33
C LEU A 26 -8.38 11.67 -6.66
N PRO A 27 -9.45 12.49 -6.68
CA PRO A 27 -9.87 13.19 -7.87
C PRO A 27 -8.93 14.36 -8.14
N VAL A 28 -8.73 14.65 -9.43
CA VAL A 28 -7.95 15.80 -9.89
C VAL A 28 -8.76 16.58 -10.91
N CYS A 29 -9.10 17.82 -10.57
CA CYS A 29 -9.80 18.73 -11.46
C CYS A 29 -8.85 19.83 -11.92
N TRP A 30 -8.37 19.74 -13.15
CA TRP A 30 -7.38 20.67 -13.68
C TRP A 30 -7.93 21.53 -14.81
N LYS A 31 -7.22 22.62 -15.09
CA LYS A 31 -7.40 23.54 -16.21
C LYS A 31 -6.07 23.68 -16.94
N LYS A 32 -6.13 23.96 -18.24
CA LYS A 32 -4.95 24.38 -18.99
C LYS A 32 -4.72 25.87 -18.74
N ASP A 33 -3.48 26.23 -18.43
CA ASP A 33 -3.03 27.60 -18.22
C ASP A 33 -1.76 27.83 -19.02
N GLY A 34 -1.92 28.26 -20.29
CA GLY A 34 -0.83 28.28 -21.26
C GLY A 34 -0.25 26.88 -21.51
N ASN A 35 1.04 26.70 -21.21
CA ASN A 35 1.73 25.41 -21.30
C ASN A 35 1.64 24.58 -20.01
N PHE A 36 0.99 25.10 -18.96
CA PHE A 36 0.90 24.44 -17.66
C PHE A 36 -0.44 23.73 -17.49
N VAL A 37 -0.39 22.61 -16.76
CA VAL A 37 -1.57 21.96 -16.17
C VAL A 37 -1.65 22.45 -14.73
N ARG A 38 -2.77 23.07 -14.35
CA ARG A 38 -2.99 23.65 -13.02
C ARG A 38 -4.31 23.16 -12.43
N HIS A 39 -4.42 23.11 -11.11
CA HIS A 39 -5.71 22.88 -10.46
C HIS A 39 -6.74 23.96 -10.80
N LYS A 40 -8.00 23.56 -11.02
CA LYS A 40 -9.12 24.49 -11.24
C LYS A 40 -9.44 25.26 -9.97
N ASP A 41 -9.39 24.58 -8.81
CA ASP A 41 -9.57 25.13 -7.48
C ASP A 41 -8.49 24.55 -6.53
N PRO A 42 -7.30 25.17 -6.47
CA PRO A 42 -6.21 24.73 -5.61
C PRO A 42 -6.60 24.63 -4.13
N GLY A 43 -7.44 25.55 -3.65
CA GLY A 43 -7.87 25.58 -2.25
C GLY A 43 -8.77 24.40 -1.89
N LYS A 44 -9.71 24.04 -2.75
CA LYS A 44 -10.55 22.85 -2.58
C LYS A 44 -9.73 21.56 -2.66
N GLN A 45 -8.79 21.49 -3.60
CA GLN A 45 -7.89 20.34 -3.70
C GLN A 45 -7.02 20.21 -2.45
N TRP A 46 -6.43 21.31 -1.98
CA TRP A 46 -5.63 21.31 -0.75
C TRP A 46 -6.42 20.83 0.47
N LYS A 47 -7.67 21.27 0.64
CA LYS A 47 -8.54 20.78 1.73
C LYS A 47 -8.75 19.27 1.66
N LEU A 48 -8.91 18.70 0.45
CA LEU A 48 -8.98 17.25 0.28
C LEU A 48 -7.67 16.58 0.72
N ILE A 49 -6.53 17.09 0.28
CA ILE A 49 -5.20 16.56 0.65
C ILE A 49 -5.00 16.58 2.16
N GLU A 50 -5.31 17.70 2.82
CA GLU A 50 -5.22 17.86 4.27
C GLU A 50 -6.14 16.89 5.01
N GLN A 51 -7.39 16.73 4.56
CA GLN A 51 -8.34 15.77 5.12
C GLN A 51 -7.80 14.33 5.00
N THR A 52 -7.23 13.96 3.86
CA THR A 52 -6.64 12.63 3.64
C THR A 52 -5.46 12.40 4.57
N LEU A 53 -4.55 13.36 4.71
CA LEU A 53 -3.40 13.23 5.62
C LEU A 53 -3.84 13.12 7.09
N ASN A 54 -4.87 13.86 7.50
CA ASN A 54 -5.43 13.75 8.85
C ASN A 54 -6.02 12.35 9.09
N THR A 55 -6.79 11.80 8.13
CA THR A 55 -7.30 10.42 8.21
C THR A 55 -6.17 9.41 8.32
N ILE A 56 -5.11 9.55 7.52
CA ILE A 56 -3.94 8.65 7.58
C ILE A 56 -3.25 8.76 8.93
N LYS A 57 -3.04 9.97 9.45
CA LYS A 57 -2.41 10.21 10.76
C LYS A 57 -3.22 9.61 11.91
N GLU A 58 -4.55 9.69 11.85
CA GLU A 58 -5.46 9.17 12.89
C GLU A 58 -5.73 7.67 12.77
N SER A 59 -5.36 7.06 11.64
CA SER A 59 -5.59 5.64 11.42
C SER A 59 -4.74 4.76 12.35
N ASN A 60 -5.38 3.73 12.91
CA ASN A 60 -4.74 2.77 13.80
C ASN A 60 -5.21 1.35 13.42
N PHE A 61 -4.30 0.54 12.88
CA PHE A 61 -4.59 -0.81 12.40
C PHE A 61 -4.07 -1.84 13.39
N GLN A 62 -4.88 -2.20 14.40
CA GLN A 62 -4.45 -3.16 15.44
C GLN A 62 -3.14 -2.73 16.15
N GLY A 63 -2.95 -1.42 16.36
CA GLY A 63 -1.71 -0.87 16.91
C GLY A 63 -0.60 -0.61 15.88
N ARG A 64 -0.82 -0.92 14.59
CA ARG A 64 0.10 -0.62 13.49
C ARG A 64 -0.18 0.76 12.91
N ARG A 65 0.90 1.48 12.63
CA ARG A 65 0.92 2.81 12.01
C ARG A 65 1.16 2.67 10.51
N VAL A 66 0.80 3.71 9.75
CA VAL A 66 1.17 3.82 8.33
C VAL A 66 2.63 4.26 8.22
N ASP A 67 3.41 3.54 7.42
CA ASP A 67 4.81 3.87 7.15
C ASP A 67 4.95 4.76 5.91
N VAL A 68 4.14 4.49 4.88
CA VAL A 68 4.19 5.19 3.59
C VAL A 68 2.80 5.62 3.15
N ALA A 69 2.65 6.85 2.67
CA ALA A 69 1.47 7.28 1.93
C ALA A 69 1.83 7.70 0.51
N VAL A 70 0.92 7.44 -0.44
CA VAL A 70 1.14 7.73 -1.85
C VAL A 70 -0.08 8.42 -2.43
N PHE A 71 0.14 9.60 -3.01
CA PHE A 71 -0.85 10.38 -3.75
C PHE A 71 -0.54 10.38 -5.25
N PRO A 72 -1.55 10.39 -6.12
CA PRO A 72 -1.36 10.23 -7.56
C PRO A 72 -0.69 11.46 -8.19
N GLU A 73 -0.31 11.33 -9.46
CA GLU A 73 0.18 12.44 -10.29
C GLU A 73 -0.85 13.58 -10.31
N TRP A 74 -0.36 14.82 -10.28
CA TRP A 74 -1.17 16.05 -10.28
C TRP A 74 -2.13 16.21 -9.11
N SER A 75 -2.08 15.37 -8.08
CA SER A 75 -3.03 15.43 -6.96
C SER A 75 -2.83 16.63 -6.04
N VAL A 76 -1.62 17.16 -5.92
CA VAL A 76 -1.30 18.27 -5.01
C VAL A 76 -1.04 19.56 -5.80
N PRO A 77 -1.62 20.70 -5.40
CA PRO A 77 -1.24 21.99 -5.97
C PRO A 77 0.20 22.38 -5.61
N HIS A 78 1.01 22.80 -6.58
CA HIS A 78 2.40 23.23 -6.37
C HIS A 78 2.55 24.38 -5.37
N GLU A 79 1.55 25.25 -5.23
CA GLU A 79 1.52 26.33 -4.23
C GLU A 79 1.45 25.80 -2.78
N CYS A 80 1.19 24.50 -2.60
CA CYS A 80 1.09 23.84 -1.30
C CYS A 80 2.31 22.95 -0.97
N VAL A 81 3.42 23.04 -1.71
CA VAL A 81 4.65 22.26 -1.46
C VAL A 81 5.10 22.37 0.01
N ASP A 82 5.21 23.60 0.53
CA ASP A 82 5.66 23.83 1.92
C ASP A 82 4.60 23.39 2.94
N LYS A 83 3.31 23.62 2.64
CA LYS A 83 2.22 23.18 3.50
C LYS A 83 2.19 21.66 3.66
N LEU A 84 2.50 20.93 2.58
CA LEU A 84 2.59 19.47 2.61
C LEU A 84 3.71 19.00 3.54
N LYS A 85 4.89 19.64 3.49
CA LYS A 85 6.00 19.38 4.42
C LYS A 85 5.59 19.62 5.88
N GLU A 86 4.89 20.72 6.15
CA GLU A 86 4.39 21.05 7.49
C GLU A 86 3.31 20.07 7.98
N CYS A 87 2.47 19.52 7.10
CA CYS A 87 1.54 18.47 7.48
C CYS A 87 2.27 17.17 7.87
N VAL A 88 3.28 16.76 7.09
CA VAL A 88 4.08 15.56 7.39
C VAL A 88 4.83 15.72 8.71
N LYS A 89 5.36 16.92 9.01
CA LYS A 89 6.03 17.22 10.29
C LYS A 89 5.18 16.90 11.52
N LYS A 90 3.85 17.01 11.41
CA LYS A 90 2.89 16.78 12.49
C LYS A 90 2.57 15.31 12.73
N PHE A 91 3.09 14.36 11.95
CA PHE A 91 2.92 12.94 12.24
C PHE A 91 3.67 12.60 13.54
N ASN A 92 3.16 11.68 14.35
CA ASN A 92 3.82 11.35 15.63
C ASN A 92 4.96 10.33 15.46
N SER A 93 5.08 9.75 14.28
CA SER A 93 6.04 8.72 13.94
C SER A 93 6.74 9.03 12.62
N ASP A 94 7.78 8.26 12.35
CA ASP A 94 8.43 8.21 11.05
C ASP A 94 7.41 7.86 9.96
N PHE A 95 7.55 8.53 8.82
CA PHE A 95 6.55 8.52 7.76
C PHE A 95 7.17 9.00 6.44
N ILE A 96 6.87 8.30 5.34
CA ILE A 96 7.19 8.76 3.99
C ILE A 96 5.89 9.14 3.27
N LEU A 97 5.88 10.30 2.62
CA LEU A 97 4.84 10.71 1.69
C LEU A 97 5.42 10.85 0.29
N LEU A 98 4.82 10.17 -0.68
CA LEU A 98 5.05 10.37 -2.10
C LEU A 98 3.87 11.14 -2.68
N ALA A 99 4.10 12.30 -3.28
CA ALA A 99 3.02 13.13 -3.80
C ALA A 99 3.35 13.73 -5.17
N GLY A 100 2.44 13.56 -6.13
CA GLY A 100 2.53 14.18 -7.45
C GLY A 100 1.91 15.57 -7.47
N PHE A 101 2.58 16.51 -8.13
CA PHE A 101 2.17 17.92 -8.18
C PHE A 101 1.71 18.34 -9.56
N ASP A 102 0.90 19.39 -9.65
CA ASP A 102 0.64 20.07 -10.92
C ASP A 102 1.91 20.77 -11.45
N TYR A 103 1.90 21.20 -12.73
CA TYR A 103 3.15 21.62 -13.39
C TYR A 103 3.70 22.92 -12.81
N ILE A 104 5.03 23.04 -12.77
CA ILE A 104 5.73 24.30 -12.48
C ILE A 104 6.71 24.67 -13.59
N SER A 105 7.24 25.89 -13.57
CA SER A 105 8.32 26.28 -14.48
C SER A 105 9.62 25.60 -14.10
N LEU A 106 10.51 25.43 -15.08
CA LEU A 106 11.88 24.95 -14.84
C LEU A 106 12.61 25.82 -13.82
N GLU A 107 12.49 27.15 -13.92
CA GLU A 107 13.08 28.08 -12.95
C GLU A 107 12.61 27.76 -11.53
N ARG A 108 11.30 27.56 -11.32
CA ARG A 108 10.77 27.20 -10.01
C ARG A 108 11.23 25.81 -9.56
N PHE A 109 11.36 24.85 -10.48
CA PHE A 109 11.87 23.51 -10.13
C PHE A 109 13.33 23.55 -9.68
N VAL A 110 14.17 24.36 -10.32
CA VAL A 110 15.57 24.60 -9.89
C VAL A 110 15.60 25.19 -8.48
N GLU A 111 14.79 26.22 -8.19
CA GLU A 111 14.68 26.79 -6.84
C GLU A 111 14.29 25.73 -5.79
N LEU A 112 13.33 24.85 -6.13
CA LEU A 112 12.94 23.76 -5.23
C LEU A 112 14.08 22.76 -5.00
N LEU A 113 14.83 22.41 -6.04
CA LEU A 113 15.99 21.52 -5.93
C LEU A 113 17.10 22.13 -5.08
N GLU A 114 17.39 23.42 -5.23
CA GLU A 114 18.40 24.11 -4.41
C GLU A 114 18.08 23.99 -2.90
N GLY A 115 16.80 24.14 -2.54
CA GLY A 115 16.30 23.99 -1.17
C GLY A 115 16.02 22.55 -0.69
N SER A 116 16.20 21.53 -1.53
CA SER A 116 15.81 20.15 -1.21
C SER A 116 16.90 19.35 -0.46
N ASP A 117 16.59 18.10 -0.12
CA ASP A 117 17.53 17.14 0.47
C ASP A 117 18.12 16.16 -0.57
N ASN A 118 17.85 16.35 -1.87
CA ASN A 118 18.42 15.51 -2.93
C ASN A 118 19.95 15.51 -2.86
N ARG A 119 20.57 14.32 -2.90
CA ARG A 119 22.03 14.21 -2.93
C ARG A 119 22.65 14.69 -4.25
N LYS A 120 21.89 14.55 -5.34
CA LYS A 120 22.31 14.82 -6.72
C LYS A 120 21.42 15.87 -7.40
N LYS A 121 21.26 17.03 -6.76
CA LYS A 121 20.46 18.17 -7.25
C LYS A 121 20.87 18.62 -8.64
N GLU A 122 22.17 18.81 -8.84
CA GLU A 122 22.73 19.24 -10.13
C GLU A 122 22.39 18.25 -11.25
N GLU A 123 22.37 16.95 -10.95
CA GLU A 123 22.11 15.89 -11.93
C GLU A 123 20.64 15.80 -12.37
N GLN A 124 19.70 16.27 -11.55
CA GLN A 124 18.29 16.38 -11.91
C GLN A 124 18.08 17.35 -13.08
N VAL A 125 18.96 18.35 -13.21
CA VAL A 125 18.90 19.40 -14.24
C VAL A 125 20.11 19.39 -15.17
N ARG A 126 21.11 18.52 -14.95
CA ARG A 126 22.34 18.43 -15.76
C ARG A 126 22.06 18.29 -17.26
N PRO A 127 21.14 17.43 -17.75
CA PRO A 127 20.87 17.33 -19.19
C PRO A 127 20.38 18.63 -19.83
N ILE A 128 19.86 19.55 -19.01
CA ILE A 128 19.40 20.88 -19.42
C ILE A 128 20.58 21.84 -19.46
N ILE A 129 21.38 21.87 -18.39
CA ILE A 129 22.54 22.77 -18.21
C ILE A 129 23.64 22.47 -19.23
N GLU A 130 23.89 21.18 -19.50
CA GLU A 130 24.94 20.73 -20.42
C GLU A 130 24.54 20.79 -21.90
N SER A 131 23.26 20.99 -22.19
CA SER A 131 22.86 21.30 -23.56
C SER A 131 23.43 22.67 -23.93
N THR A 132 24.15 22.76 -25.05
CA THR A 132 24.77 24.01 -25.55
C THR A 132 23.77 25.14 -25.82
N ASP A 133 22.48 24.86 -25.66
CA ASP A 133 21.33 25.75 -25.78
C ASP A 133 20.74 26.16 -24.42
N TYR A 134 21.41 26.00 -23.27
CA TYR A 134 20.89 26.46 -21.97
C TYR A 134 20.47 27.95 -21.98
N THR A 135 21.12 28.78 -22.79
CA THR A 135 20.72 30.19 -23.03
C THR A 135 19.42 30.34 -23.84
N HIS A 136 19.03 29.30 -24.58
CA HIS A 136 17.80 29.18 -25.38
C HIS A 136 16.71 28.32 -24.70
N ILE A 137 17.03 27.62 -23.60
CA ILE A 137 16.04 26.89 -22.82
C ILE A 137 15.15 27.90 -22.10
N LYS A 138 13.88 27.85 -22.50
CA LYS A 138 12.78 28.59 -21.91
C LYS A 138 12.69 28.32 -20.41
N LYS A 139 12.98 29.33 -19.58
CA LYS A 139 12.77 29.29 -18.12
C LYS A 139 11.34 28.88 -17.74
N ASP A 140 10.39 29.16 -18.62
CA ASP A 140 8.98 28.79 -18.55
C ASP A 140 8.66 27.36 -19.04
N LYS A 141 9.67 26.52 -19.32
CA LYS A 141 9.46 25.12 -19.70
C LYS A 141 8.70 24.40 -18.57
N PRO A 142 7.56 23.75 -18.85
CA PRO A 142 6.81 23.05 -17.81
C PRO A 142 7.54 21.81 -17.30
N VAL A 143 7.47 21.58 -15.99
CA VAL A 143 8.04 20.42 -15.30
C VAL A 143 6.91 19.67 -14.61
N ASN A 144 6.78 18.38 -14.96
CA ASN A 144 5.98 17.41 -14.22
C ASN A 144 6.87 16.77 -13.16
N PHE A 145 6.46 16.80 -11.90
CA PHE A 145 7.31 16.37 -10.79
C PHE A 145 6.51 15.78 -9.63
N CYS A 146 7.23 15.03 -8.78
CA CYS A 146 6.74 14.59 -7.50
C CYS A 146 7.68 15.04 -6.37
N SER A 147 7.16 15.03 -5.15
CA SER A 147 7.94 15.19 -3.93
C SER A 147 7.90 13.93 -3.09
N ILE A 148 9.04 13.60 -2.49
CA ILE A 148 9.18 12.56 -1.49
C ILE A 148 9.50 13.27 -0.18
N ILE A 149 8.57 13.26 0.77
CA ILE A 149 8.74 13.90 2.07
C ILE A 149 8.94 12.82 3.11
N VAL A 150 10.00 12.94 3.88
CA VAL A 150 10.48 11.91 4.79
C VAL A 150 10.56 12.50 6.18
N LYS A 151 9.75 12.01 7.11
CA LYS A 151 9.87 12.30 8.53
C LYS A 151 10.64 11.18 9.23
N SER A 152 11.67 11.55 9.97
CA SER A 152 12.48 10.65 10.80
C SER A 152 12.75 11.29 12.16
N GLY A 153 12.04 10.83 13.20
CA GLY A 153 11.98 11.58 14.46
C GLY A 153 11.48 13.01 14.21
N ASP A 154 12.18 14.02 14.72
CA ASP A 154 11.81 15.44 14.53
C ASP A 154 12.27 16.04 13.20
N GLU A 155 13.10 15.32 12.45
CA GLU A 155 13.63 15.78 11.18
C GLU A 155 12.65 15.52 10.04
N VAL A 156 12.51 16.49 9.12
CA VAL A 156 11.71 16.34 7.90
C VAL A 156 12.54 16.74 6.70
N LYS A 157 12.87 15.75 5.87
CA LYS A 157 13.57 15.92 4.60
C LYS A 157 12.58 15.94 3.45
N GLN A 158 12.90 16.65 2.40
CA GLN A 158 12.08 16.75 1.21
C GLN A 158 12.94 16.63 -0.05
N TYR A 159 12.59 15.67 -0.89
CA TYR A 159 13.23 15.39 -2.16
C TYR A 159 12.24 15.71 -3.28
N PHE A 160 12.78 16.03 -4.45
CA PHE A 160 12.00 16.24 -5.67
C PHE A 160 12.55 15.39 -6.81
N GLN A 161 11.65 14.96 -7.69
CA GLN A 161 12.00 14.24 -8.89
C GLN A 161 11.09 14.67 -10.04
N SER A 162 11.67 15.05 -11.16
CA SER A 162 10.93 15.31 -12.40
C SER A 162 10.63 14.01 -13.14
N LYS A 163 9.51 13.97 -13.86
CA LYS A 163 9.14 12.88 -14.77
C LYS A 163 10.23 12.66 -15.82
N LEU A 164 10.66 11.42 -16.02
CA LEU A 164 11.76 11.09 -16.93
C LEU A 164 11.30 11.22 -18.39
N PHE A 165 10.12 10.70 -18.68
CA PHE A 165 9.56 10.62 -20.03
C PHE A 165 8.12 11.15 -20.08
N PRO A 166 7.94 12.47 -20.27
CA PRO A 166 6.61 13.04 -20.52
C PRO A 166 5.94 12.39 -21.74
N ALA A 167 4.68 11.98 -21.61
CA ALA A 167 3.98 11.27 -22.67
C ALA A 167 3.64 12.21 -23.84
N GLY A 168 3.57 11.69 -25.07
CA GLY A 168 3.22 12.48 -26.26
C GLY A 168 1.85 13.15 -26.18
N CYS A 169 0.91 12.63 -25.36
CA CYS A 169 -0.38 13.26 -25.10
C CYS A 169 -0.32 14.45 -24.13
N GLU A 170 0.79 14.60 -23.41
CA GLU A 170 1.11 15.76 -22.56
C GLU A 170 1.86 16.84 -23.38
N GLN A 171 2.39 16.49 -24.56
CA GLN A 171 3.10 17.41 -25.46
C GLN A 171 2.10 18.18 -26.33
N THR A 172 1.94 19.47 -26.06
CA THR A 172 0.94 20.30 -26.74
C THR A 172 1.44 20.80 -28.10
N GLY A 173 1.28 20.03 -29.17
CA GLY A 173 1.10 20.51 -30.56
C GLY A 173 2.16 21.42 -31.23
N SER A 174 3.25 21.82 -30.57
CA SER A 174 4.35 22.55 -31.19
C SER A 174 5.69 21.90 -30.81
N ARG A 175 6.60 21.78 -31.79
CA ARG A 175 7.94 21.21 -31.60
C ARG A 175 8.81 21.95 -30.55
N ASN A 176 8.35 23.10 -30.04
CA ASN A 176 9.06 23.96 -29.07
C ASN A 176 8.35 24.10 -27.71
N SER A 177 7.36 23.25 -27.41
CA SER A 177 6.60 23.21 -26.14
C SER A 177 6.74 21.85 -25.45
N GLU A 178 7.96 21.34 -25.39
CA GLU A 178 8.26 20.08 -24.73
C GLU A 178 8.22 20.28 -23.21
N ILE A 179 7.56 19.38 -22.49
CA ILE A 179 7.71 19.26 -21.04
C ILE A 179 9.15 18.84 -20.75
N LEU A 180 9.69 19.22 -19.60
CA LEU A 180 11.02 18.77 -19.19
C LEU A 180 11.10 17.24 -19.09
N HIS A 181 12.12 16.66 -19.72
CA HIS A 181 12.56 15.29 -19.47
C HIS A 181 13.52 15.28 -18.27
N GLY A 182 13.23 14.44 -17.27
CA GLY A 182 14.07 14.29 -16.10
C GLY A 182 15.42 13.64 -16.39
N GLY A 183 16.46 14.09 -15.67
CA GLY A 183 17.83 13.62 -15.87
C GLY A 183 18.28 12.44 -15.00
N CYS A 184 17.58 12.18 -13.91
CA CYS A 184 17.92 11.07 -13.02
C CYS A 184 16.73 10.55 -12.21
N LEU A 185 16.92 9.34 -11.69
CA LEU A 185 15.97 8.58 -10.89
C LEU A 185 16.62 8.20 -9.56
N SER A 186 15.95 8.48 -8.43
CA SER A 186 16.45 8.10 -7.11
C SER A 186 15.88 6.75 -6.66
N CYS A 187 16.76 5.82 -6.28
CA CYS A 187 16.44 4.67 -5.46
C CYS A 187 16.58 5.07 -3.98
N PHE A 188 15.48 5.05 -3.24
CA PHE A 188 15.51 5.36 -1.82
C PHE A 188 15.78 4.08 -1.03
N LYS A 189 16.87 4.07 -0.26
CA LYS A 189 17.25 2.99 0.66
C LYS A 189 16.85 3.39 2.08
N VAL A 190 15.83 2.72 2.62
CA VAL A 190 15.35 2.99 3.98
C VAL A 190 16.05 2.04 4.94
N ASN A 191 16.84 2.60 5.86
CA ASN A 191 17.61 1.89 6.87
C ASN A 191 16.93 2.00 8.23
N ALA A 192 17.02 0.96 9.06
CA ALA A 192 16.68 1.10 10.46
C ALA A 192 17.73 1.95 11.18
N ARG A 193 17.35 2.81 12.13
CA ARG A 193 18.29 3.41 13.08
C ARG A 193 18.60 2.41 14.19
N GLU A 194 19.87 2.16 14.47
CA GLU A 194 20.27 1.47 15.70
C GLU A 194 20.32 2.46 16.87
N ASN A 195 20.06 1.97 18.10
CA ASN A 195 20.02 2.77 19.33
C ASN A 195 21.34 3.51 19.67
N ASN A 196 22.42 3.27 18.91
CA ASN A 196 23.74 3.87 19.04
C ASN A 196 24.03 4.97 17.99
N GLY A 197 23.05 5.34 17.16
CA GLY A 197 23.22 6.34 16.10
C GLY A 197 23.92 5.82 14.83
N THR A 198 24.17 4.51 14.73
CA THR A 198 24.70 3.89 13.51
C THR A 198 23.54 3.53 12.57
N PRO A 199 23.69 3.72 11.24
CA PRO A 199 22.75 3.16 10.29
C PRO A 199 22.70 1.64 10.46
N GLY A 200 21.54 1.12 10.82
CA GLY A 200 21.25 -0.30 10.96
C GLY A 200 20.94 -0.98 9.63
N LEU A 201 20.43 -2.20 9.71
CA LEU A 201 20.10 -3.01 8.54
C LEU A 201 19.06 -2.31 7.63
N GLN A 202 19.27 -2.38 6.31
CA GLN A 202 18.31 -1.91 5.30
C GLN A 202 16.95 -2.61 5.51
N LYS A 203 15.90 -1.80 5.67
CA LYS A 203 14.53 -2.24 5.92
C LYS A 203 13.79 -2.54 4.63
N PHE A 204 13.77 -1.56 3.74
CA PHE A 204 13.22 -1.68 2.40
C PHE A 204 13.84 -0.63 1.47
N SER A 205 13.58 -0.78 0.19
CA SER A 205 13.99 0.16 -0.84
C SER A 205 12.88 0.40 -1.84
N PHE A 206 12.82 1.62 -2.38
CA PHE A 206 11.79 1.96 -3.34
C PHE A 206 12.23 2.93 -4.44
N PHE A 207 11.49 2.90 -5.55
CA PHE A 207 11.57 3.90 -6.62
C PHE A 207 10.24 4.65 -6.73
N PRO A 208 10.26 5.99 -6.81
CA PRO A 208 9.13 6.77 -7.30
C PRO A 208 9.24 6.94 -8.82
N LEU A 209 8.16 6.65 -9.55
CA LEU A 209 8.03 6.91 -10.99
C LEU A 209 6.73 7.68 -11.24
N ILE A 210 6.65 8.39 -12.38
CA ILE A 210 5.48 9.16 -12.75
C ILE A 210 4.86 8.63 -14.04
N CYS A 211 3.64 8.12 -13.93
CA CYS A 211 2.68 7.76 -14.98
C CYS A 211 3.11 6.96 -16.20
N PHE A 212 3.93 7.48 -17.09
CA PHE A 212 4.32 6.80 -18.34
C PHE A 212 5.83 6.50 -18.37
N ASP A 213 6.56 6.87 -17.32
CA ASP A 213 7.96 6.51 -17.15
C ASP A 213 8.17 5.00 -17.37
N GLN A 214 7.22 4.15 -16.96
CA GLN A 214 7.32 2.69 -17.09
C GLN A 214 7.07 2.12 -18.49
N LEU A 215 6.51 2.89 -19.44
CA LEU A 215 6.00 2.35 -20.72
C LEU A 215 6.82 2.74 -21.96
N TYR A 216 7.88 3.51 -21.82
CA TYR A 216 8.53 4.05 -23.00
C TYR A 216 9.37 2.99 -23.73
N GLU A 217 8.77 2.39 -24.77
CA GLU A 217 9.45 1.53 -25.73
C GLU A 217 10.41 2.36 -26.59
N LYS A 218 11.70 2.08 -26.43
CA LYS A 218 12.75 2.18 -27.46
C LYS A 218 12.60 3.35 -28.45
N THR A 219 13.16 4.52 -28.11
CA THR A 219 13.62 5.43 -29.18
C THR A 219 14.84 4.83 -29.87
N GLU A 220 15.16 5.30 -31.08
CA GLU A 220 16.42 4.99 -31.79
C GLU A 220 17.70 5.27 -30.97
N ALA A 221 17.59 5.92 -29.80
CA ALA A 221 18.71 6.44 -29.03
C ALA A 221 18.81 6.02 -27.54
N GLY A 222 17.97 5.12 -26.99
CA GLY A 222 18.23 4.65 -25.61
C GLY A 222 17.10 3.93 -24.88
N PHE A 223 17.54 3.11 -23.93
CA PHE A 223 16.84 2.13 -23.10
C PHE A 223 15.53 2.60 -22.43
N SER A 224 14.60 1.66 -22.21
CA SER A 224 13.40 1.89 -21.39
C SER A 224 13.74 2.04 -19.90
N VAL A 225 12.89 2.71 -19.11
CA VAL A 225 13.08 2.78 -17.64
C VAL A 225 13.15 1.37 -17.03
N ILE A 226 12.39 0.43 -17.59
CA ILE A 226 12.40 -0.97 -17.16
C ILE A 226 13.77 -1.62 -17.38
N GLU A 227 14.40 -1.41 -18.53
CA GLU A 227 15.76 -1.90 -18.78
C GLU A 227 16.75 -1.31 -17.77
N SER A 228 16.68 -0.01 -17.49
CA SER A 228 17.52 0.63 -16.46
C SER A 228 17.26 0.06 -15.06
N LEU A 229 16.00 -0.23 -14.71
CA LEU A 229 15.65 -0.87 -13.43
C LEU A 229 16.15 -2.31 -13.37
N ILE A 230 16.13 -3.06 -14.47
CA ILE A 230 16.68 -4.42 -14.57
C ILE A 230 18.19 -4.38 -14.34
N GLU A 231 18.90 -3.50 -15.06
CA GLU A 231 20.36 -3.36 -14.93
C GLU A 231 20.76 -2.90 -13.52
N TYR A 232 20.03 -1.92 -12.97
CA TYR A 232 20.20 -1.53 -11.57
C TYR A 232 19.97 -2.73 -10.63
N SER A 233 18.90 -3.50 -10.83
CA SER A 233 18.56 -4.65 -9.99
C SER A 233 19.59 -5.78 -10.06
N LYS A 234 20.23 -5.98 -11.21
CA LYS A 234 21.33 -6.95 -11.37
C LYS A 234 22.56 -6.55 -10.55
N LYS A 235 22.85 -5.25 -10.45
CA LYS A 235 24.04 -4.73 -9.78
C LYS A 235 23.84 -4.43 -8.29
N HIS A 236 22.67 -3.93 -7.92
CA HIS A 236 22.36 -3.39 -6.58
C HIS A 236 21.28 -4.17 -5.81
N GLY A 237 20.70 -5.21 -6.44
CA GLY A 237 19.51 -5.90 -5.92
C GLY A 237 18.21 -5.21 -6.35
N ALA A 238 17.13 -5.98 -6.44
CA ALA A 238 15.81 -5.45 -6.81
C ALA A 238 15.27 -4.52 -5.71
N PRO A 239 14.53 -3.46 -6.06
CA PRO A 239 13.79 -2.68 -5.07
C PRO A 239 12.71 -3.54 -4.41
N ASP A 240 12.35 -3.24 -3.18
CA ASP A 240 11.20 -3.90 -2.53
C ASP A 240 9.90 -3.40 -3.17
N ILE A 241 9.81 -2.10 -3.48
CA ILE A 241 8.59 -1.50 -4.07
C ILE A 241 8.93 -0.48 -5.16
N VAL A 242 8.21 -0.53 -6.28
CA VAL A 242 8.17 0.55 -7.27
C VAL A 242 6.82 1.25 -7.17
N PHE A 243 6.82 2.52 -6.78
CA PHE A 243 5.62 3.36 -6.72
C PHE A 243 5.47 4.13 -8.03
N ILE A 244 4.30 4.03 -8.66
CA ILE A 244 3.98 4.74 -9.90
C ILE A 244 2.81 5.67 -9.61
N LEU A 245 3.11 6.97 -9.50
CA LEU A 245 2.12 8.03 -9.26
C LEU A 245 1.57 8.46 -10.61
N GLN A 246 0.25 8.44 -10.81
CA GLN A 246 -0.25 8.57 -12.18
C GLN A 246 -1.64 9.17 -12.34
N TYR A 247 -1.82 9.79 -13.50
CA TYR A 247 -3.08 10.07 -14.16
C TYR A 247 -3.08 9.25 -15.47
N ASN A 248 -3.47 7.97 -15.40
CA ASN A 248 -3.46 7.10 -16.58
C ASN A 248 -4.87 6.59 -16.93
N PRO A 249 -5.49 7.09 -18.02
CA PRO A 249 -6.80 6.63 -18.48
C PRO A 249 -6.74 5.29 -19.25
N ARG A 250 -5.56 4.66 -19.36
CA ARG A 250 -5.34 3.40 -20.10
C ARG A 250 -4.52 2.41 -19.28
N MET A 251 -4.84 2.27 -18.00
CA MET A 251 -4.11 1.38 -17.09
C MET A 251 -4.13 -0.09 -17.47
N ASN A 252 -5.11 -0.51 -18.26
CA ASN A 252 -5.25 -1.90 -18.72
C ASN A 252 -4.71 -2.11 -20.13
N HIS A 253 -3.84 -1.22 -20.62
CA HIS A 253 -3.21 -1.40 -21.92
C HIS A 253 -2.27 -2.62 -21.92
N PRO A 254 -2.34 -3.54 -22.91
CA PRO A 254 -1.53 -4.76 -22.93
C PRO A 254 -0.02 -4.52 -22.81
N SER A 255 0.50 -3.42 -23.34
CA SER A 255 1.93 -3.09 -23.22
C SER A 255 2.38 -2.87 -21.76
N ILE A 256 1.48 -2.46 -20.86
CA ILE A 256 1.78 -2.36 -19.42
C ILE A 256 1.99 -3.78 -18.87
N ASP A 257 1.10 -4.69 -19.22
CA ASP A 257 1.16 -6.07 -18.76
C ASP A 257 2.43 -6.78 -19.28
N GLU A 258 2.77 -6.57 -20.55
CA GLU A 258 3.98 -7.10 -21.20
C GLU A 258 5.25 -6.55 -20.54
N ALA A 259 5.36 -5.23 -20.40
CA ALA A 259 6.54 -4.60 -19.84
C ALA A 259 6.76 -4.98 -18.36
N LEU A 260 5.69 -5.08 -17.57
CA LEU A 260 5.76 -5.59 -16.19
C LEU A 260 6.16 -7.07 -16.16
N TYR A 261 5.58 -7.89 -17.04
CA TYR A 261 5.94 -9.30 -17.12
C TYR A 261 7.44 -9.48 -17.44
N GLU A 262 7.97 -8.72 -18.39
CA GLU A 262 9.41 -8.69 -18.71
C GLU A 262 10.26 -8.25 -17.53
N TYR A 263 9.90 -7.14 -16.87
CA TYR A 263 10.59 -6.64 -15.68
C TYR A 263 10.73 -7.74 -14.63
N TYR A 264 9.61 -8.37 -14.25
CA TYR A 264 9.60 -9.44 -13.25
C TYR A 264 10.34 -10.68 -13.72
N LEU A 265 10.29 -11.07 -15.00
CA LEU A 265 11.04 -12.22 -15.50
C LEU A 265 12.56 -12.01 -15.41
N CYS A 266 13.03 -10.80 -15.71
CA CYS A 266 14.44 -10.42 -15.75
C CYS A 266 15.07 -10.19 -14.37
N LEU A 267 14.28 -10.18 -13.28
CA LEU A 267 14.84 -10.07 -11.93
C LEU A 267 15.75 -11.28 -11.60
N PRO A 268 16.94 -11.05 -11.00
CA PRO A 268 18.00 -12.06 -10.96
C PRO A 268 17.65 -13.35 -10.21
N THR A 269 16.80 -13.29 -9.18
CA THR A 269 16.47 -14.45 -8.34
C THR A 269 14.97 -14.62 -8.14
N ARG A 270 14.53 -15.85 -7.83
CA ARG A 270 13.13 -16.12 -7.44
C ARG A 270 12.73 -15.39 -6.15
N ALA A 271 13.65 -15.22 -5.21
CA ALA A 271 13.39 -14.49 -3.96
C ALA A 271 13.14 -13.00 -4.22
N LEU A 272 13.97 -12.36 -5.06
CA LEU A 272 13.78 -10.96 -5.45
C LEU A 272 12.44 -10.77 -6.16
N ARG A 273 12.11 -11.66 -7.12
CA ARG A 273 10.79 -11.67 -7.77
C ARG A 273 9.64 -11.71 -6.77
N ALA A 274 9.72 -12.59 -5.78
CA ALA A 274 8.65 -12.84 -4.82
C ALA A 274 8.41 -11.71 -3.81
N CYS A 275 9.36 -10.79 -3.66
CA CYS A 275 9.30 -9.70 -2.69
C CYS A 275 9.39 -8.31 -3.32
N THR A 276 9.33 -8.22 -4.65
CA THR A 276 9.20 -6.94 -5.37
C THR A 276 7.73 -6.67 -5.64
N TYR A 277 7.25 -5.48 -5.26
CA TYR A 277 5.90 -5.00 -5.55
C TYR A 277 5.97 -3.83 -6.53
N THR A 278 4.97 -3.71 -7.41
CA THR A 278 4.77 -2.49 -8.21
C THR A 278 3.39 -1.94 -7.90
N LEU A 279 3.32 -0.77 -7.27
CA LEU A 279 2.08 -0.12 -6.86
C LEU A 279 1.82 1.12 -7.72
N PHE A 280 0.82 1.01 -8.57
CA PHE A 280 0.31 2.09 -9.40
C PHE A 280 -0.83 2.79 -8.68
N VAL A 281 -0.64 4.07 -8.36
CA VAL A 281 -1.61 4.91 -7.65
C VAL A 281 -2.22 5.88 -8.64
N ASN A 282 -3.44 5.57 -9.08
CA ASN A 282 -4.16 6.38 -10.05
C ASN A 282 -5.07 7.41 -9.38
N VAL A 283 -5.47 8.40 -10.16
CA VAL A 283 -6.56 9.31 -9.78
C VAL A 283 -7.91 8.60 -9.76
N SER A 284 -8.92 9.17 -9.09
CA SER A 284 -10.29 8.66 -9.10
C SER A 284 -11.12 9.18 -10.28
N ASP A 285 -12.29 8.57 -10.51
CA ASP A 285 -13.28 8.94 -11.53
C ASP A 285 -13.87 10.35 -11.39
N GLY A 286 -13.77 10.97 -10.21
CA GLY A 286 -14.11 12.37 -10.00
C GLY A 286 -13.17 13.37 -10.67
N SER A 287 -12.12 12.88 -11.35
CA SER A 287 -11.16 13.70 -12.09
C SER A 287 -11.71 14.22 -13.40
N THR A 288 -11.39 15.46 -13.76
CA THR A 288 -11.86 16.08 -15.00
C THR A 288 -10.69 16.48 -15.90
N ASN A 289 -10.74 16.07 -17.17
CA ASN A 289 -9.78 16.47 -18.21
C ASN A 289 -10.43 17.50 -19.17
N PRO A 290 -10.06 18.78 -19.16
CA PRO A 290 -10.63 19.79 -20.04
C PRO A 290 -10.35 19.57 -21.54
N ASN A 291 -9.42 18.69 -21.91
CA ASN A 291 -9.01 18.43 -23.30
C ASN A 291 -9.55 17.12 -23.89
N LYS A 292 -10.31 16.32 -23.12
CA LYS A 292 -10.87 15.05 -23.61
C LYS A 292 -12.31 14.90 -23.14
N ASN A 293 -13.18 14.47 -24.06
CA ASN A 293 -14.43 13.83 -23.66
C ASN A 293 -14.07 12.58 -22.86
N ASP A 294 -14.48 12.56 -21.60
CA ASP A 294 -14.34 11.53 -20.57
C ASP A 294 -13.84 10.16 -21.09
N SER A 295 -12.53 9.95 -21.05
CA SER A 295 -12.03 8.57 -21.02
C SER A 295 -12.26 8.04 -19.61
N PRO A 296 -12.86 6.84 -19.45
CA PRO A 296 -13.10 6.29 -18.13
C PRO A 296 -11.78 6.21 -17.37
N VAL A 297 -11.76 6.77 -16.17
CA VAL A 297 -10.63 6.63 -15.26
C VAL A 297 -10.64 5.18 -14.78
N HIS A 298 -9.48 4.53 -14.84
CA HIS A 298 -9.28 3.21 -14.26
C HIS A 298 -8.80 3.36 -12.81
N GLY A 299 -9.11 2.39 -11.95
CA GLY A 299 -8.59 2.40 -10.60
C GLY A 299 -7.09 2.10 -10.54
N SER A 300 -6.58 2.09 -9.32
CA SER A 300 -5.19 1.78 -9.00
C SER A 300 -4.85 0.30 -9.26
N LEU A 301 -3.57 -0.04 -9.27
CA LEU A 301 -3.10 -1.40 -9.60
C LEU A 301 -1.94 -1.82 -8.70
N LEU A 302 -1.93 -3.08 -8.27
CA LEU A 302 -0.81 -3.69 -7.55
C LEU A 302 -0.34 -4.97 -8.24
N VAL A 303 0.95 -5.05 -8.56
CA VAL A 303 1.57 -6.24 -9.18
C VAL A 303 2.60 -6.87 -8.25
N PHE A 304 2.59 -8.20 -8.16
CA PHE A 304 3.46 -8.97 -7.28
C PHE A 304 3.63 -10.41 -7.78
N ASN A 305 4.78 -11.04 -7.51
CA ASN A 305 5.10 -12.40 -7.99
C ASN A 305 5.11 -13.46 -6.88
N LYS A 306 3.97 -13.62 -6.21
CA LYS A 306 3.80 -14.63 -5.16
C LYS A 306 2.38 -15.17 -5.22
N LYS A 307 2.21 -16.46 -4.94
CA LYS A 307 0.89 -17.08 -4.87
C LYS A 307 0.05 -16.28 -3.87
N ALA A 308 -1.08 -15.76 -4.33
CA ALA A 308 -2.05 -15.12 -3.47
C ALA A 308 -3.42 -15.75 -3.67
N ILE A 309 -4.18 -15.76 -2.59
CA ILE A 309 -5.56 -16.19 -2.57
C ILE A 309 -6.36 -14.95 -2.21
N PHE A 310 -6.82 -14.25 -3.24
CA PHE A 310 -7.83 -13.20 -3.14
C PHE A 310 -9.05 -13.63 -3.94
N ASN A 311 -10.23 -13.38 -3.38
CA ASN A 311 -11.47 -13.46 -4.13
C ASN A 311 -11.70 -12.11 -4.80
N ASP A 312 -12.28 -12.13 -5.99
CA ASP A 312 -12.73 -10.90 -6.64
C ASP A 312 -13.89 -10.29 -5.84
N THR A 313 -13.87 -8.96 -5.69
CA THR A 313 -14.88 -8.16 -4.97
C THR A 313 -15.24 -6.93 -5.81
N SER A 314 -16.20 -6.11 -5.39
CA SER A 314 -16.45 -4.78 -5.99
C SER A 314 -15.32 -3.79 -5.77
N GLU A 315 -14.40 -4.06 -4.83
CA GLU A 315 -13.26 -3.18 -4.55
C GLU A 315 -12.00 -3.60 -5.30
N HIS A 316 -11.79 -4.91 -5.54
CA HIS A 316 -10.61 -5.39 -6.25
C HIS A 316 -10.83 -6.69 -7.02
N ARG A 317 -10.01 -6.90 -8.05
CA ARG A 317 -9.97 -8.10 -8.89
C ARG A 317 -8.55 -8.62 -9.01
N LEU A 318 -8.35 -9.93 -8.91
CA LEU A 318 -7.04 -10.55 -9.05
C LEU A 318 -6.91 -11.32 -10.37
N THR A 319 -6.07 -10.82 -11.27
CA THR A 319 -5.75 -11.46 -12.54
C THR A 319 -4.35 -12.08 -12.50
N LYS A 320 -4.20 -13.31 -12.99
CA LYS A 320 -2.87 -13.93 -13.16
C LYS A 320 -2.22 -13.43 -14.45
N MET A 321 -0.99 -12.93 -14.36
CA MET A 321 -0.22 -12.44 -15.51
C MET A 321 0.72 -13.53 -16.05
N GLY A 322 0.59 -13.87 -17.33
CA GLY A 322 1.51 -14.78 -18.02
C GLY A 322 1.70 -16.14 -17.32
N ARG A 323 2.95 -16.64 -17.33
CA ARG A 323 3.33 -17.89 -16.66
C ARG A 323 3.92 -17.60 -15.27
N GLY A 324 3.79 -18.55 -14.33
CA GLY A 324 4.36 -18.43 -12.98
C GLY A 324 3.36 -18.01 -11.92
N ASN A 325 3.80 -17.22 -10.92
CA ASN A 325 2.97 -16.70 -9.82
C ASN A 325 2.88 -15.17 -9.86
N LEU A 326 2.99 -14.56 -11.06
CA LEU A 326 2.80 -13.12 -11.21
C LEU A 326 1.30 -12.82 -11.22
N HIS A 327 0.89 -11.93 -10.33
CA HIS A 327 -0.49 -11.51 -10.17
C HIS A 327 -0.61 -9.99 -10.27
N LYS A 328 -1.77 -9.58 -10.80
CA LYS A 328 -2.21 -8.21 -10.98
C LYS A 328 -3.49 -8.02 -10.18
N MET A 329 -3.46 -7.23 -9.13
CA MET A 329 -4.63 -6.82 -8.37
C MET A 329 -5.09 -5.45 -8.86
N GLU A 330 -6.21 -5.42 -9.58
CA GLU A 330 -6.88 -4.20 -10.02
C GLU A 330 -7.82 -3.72 -8.92
N PHE A 331 -7.69 -2.47 -8.48
CA PHE A 331 -8.65 -1.84 -7.58
C PHE A 331 -9.83 -1.33 -8.43
N VAL A 332 -10.79 -2.20 -8.71
CA VAL A 332 -11.81 -1.97 -9.74
C VAL A 332 -12.78 -0.84 -9.40
N ASN A 333 -12.89 -0.45 -8.13
CA ASN A 333 -13.64 0.73 -7.73
C ASN A 333 -12.86 2.00 -8.08
N THR A 334 -13.40 2.79 -8.99
CA THR A 334 -12.75 4.00 -9.52
C THR A 334 -13.03 5.25 -8.69
N SER A 335 -13.93 5.20 -7.70
CA SER A 335 -14.31 6.36 -6.90
C SER A 335 -13.21 6.80 -5.93
N ASP A 336 -13.44 7.91 -5.23
CA ASP A 336 -12.56 8.41 -4.18
C ASP A 336 -12.39 7.33 -3.10
N ARG A 337 -11.15 6.83 -2.98
CA ARG A 337 -10.81 5.71 -2.10
C ARG A 337 -9.48 5.94 -1.41
N LEU A 338 -9.37 5.47 -0.18
CA LEU A 338 -8.13 5.41 0.56
C LEU A 338 -7.95 3.96 1.05
N TYR A 339 -7.00 3.25 0.47
CA TYR A 339 -6.69 1.87 0.78
C TYR A 339 -5.50 1.81 1.73
N PHE A 340 -5.60 0.97 2.74
CA PHE A 340 -4.49 0.67 3.64
C PHE A 340 -4.04 -0.76 3.39
N LEU A 341 -2.82 -0.91 2.90
CA LEU A 341 -2.23 -2.16 2.44
C LEU A 341 -1.09 -2.54 3.37
N GLU A 342 -1.01 -3.81 3.72
CA GLU A 342 0.16 -4.37 4.38
C GLU A 342 0.93 -5.25 3.39
N CYS A 343 2.22 -4.97 3.19
CA CYS A 343 3.08 -5.67 2.25
C CYS A 343 4.22 -6.38 2.98
N ALA A 344 4.39 -7.68 2.73
CA ALA A 344 5.49 -8.46 3.31
C ALA A 344 6.82 -8.15 2.59
N LEU A 345 7.82 -7.67 3.33
CA LEU A 345 9.13 -7.28 2.79
C LEU A 345 10.14 -8.43 2.70
N LEU A 346 11.18 -8.27 1.86
CA LEU A 346 12.26 -9.26 1.70
C LEU A 346 13.10 -9.42 2.97
N SER A 347 13.26 -8.37 3.76
CA SER A 347 13.97 -8.41 5.06
C SER A 347 13.36 -9.44 6.03
N ASN A 348 12.08 -9.79 5.85
CA ASN A 348 11.37 -10.82 6.63
C ASN A 348 11.27 -12.18 5.90
N TYR A 349 11.96 -12.38 4.78
CA TYR A 349 11.78 -13.54 3.89
C TYR A 349 11.97 -14.90 4.58
N LYS A 350 12.91 -15.02 5.54
CA LYS A 350 13.13 -16.28 6.27
C LYS A 350 11.93 -16.69 7.15
N GLU A 351 11.17 -15.73 7.66
CA GLU A 351 9.96 -15.98 8.46
C GLU A 351 8.70 -16.08 7.58
N VAL A 352 8.60 -15.23 6.56
CA VAL A 352 7.47 -15.15 5.62
C VAL A 352 7.35 -16.39 4.73
N VAL A 353 8.45 -17.04 4.35
CA VAL A 353 8.43 -18.31 3.58
C VAL A 353 7.80 -19.46 4.38
N ARG A 354 7.74 -19.36 5.71
CA ARG A 354 7.18 -20.40 6.58
C ARG A 354 5.80 -20.06 7.17
N ALA A 355 5.39 -18.78 7.23
CA ALA A 355 4.27 -18.38 8.10
C ALA A 355 3.04 -17.73 7.42
N SER A 356 3.13 -17.06 6.26
CA SER A 356 1.97 -16.34 5.69
C SER A 356 1.64 -16.77 4.25
N ARG A 357 0.38 -17.20 4.05
CA ARG A 357 -0.16 -17.63 2.74
C ARG A 357 -0.35 -16.49 1.75
N ASN A 358 -0.50 -15.24 2.21
CA ASN A 358 -0.70 -14.07 1.36
C ASN A 358 0.43 -13.04 1.52
N PRO A 359 1.00 -12.53 0.41
CA PRO A 359 2.06 -11.52 0.43
C PRO A 359 1.58 -10.11 0.81
N ILE A 360 0.27 -9.87 0.68
CA ILE A 360 -0.38 -8.58 0.86
C ILE A 360 -1.65 -8.79 1.68
N GLU A 361 -2.03 -7.82 2.49
CA GLU A 361 -3.34 -7.72 3.14
C GLU A 361 -3.94 -6.33 2.90
N ILE A 362 -5.23 -6.26 2.52
CA ILE A 362 -5.97 -5.00 2.52
C ILE A 362 -6.54 -4.83 3.92
N MET A 363 -5.85 -4.03 4.74
CA MET A 363 -6.19 -3.79 6.14
C MET A 363 -7.51 -3.04 6.27
N GLN A 364 -7.72 -2.05 5.40
CA GLN A 364 -8.87 -1.17 5.46
C GLN A 364 -9.10 -0.43 4.13
N ILE A 365 -10.35 -0.04 3.90
CA ILE A 365 -10.77 0.82 2.79
C ILE A 365 -11.60 1.97 3.39
N CYS A 366 -11.29 3.20 3.01
CA CYS A 366 -12.15 4.35 3.27
C CYS A 366 -12.73 4.88 1.96
N GLU A 367 -13.99 5.27 2.01
CA GLU A 367 -14.67 6.01 0.94
C GLU A 367 -14.84 7.46 1.37
N ARG A 368 -14.86 8.36 0.39
CA ARG A 368 -15.19 9.75 0.66
C ARG A 368 -16.68 10.01 0.46
N LYS A 369 -17.37 10.47 1.51
CA LYS A 369 -18.77 10.93 1.46
C LYS A 369 -18.88 12.28 2.16
N ASP A 370 -19.57 13.23 1.54
CA ASP A 370 -19.82 14.57 2.10
C ASP A 370 -18.56 15.24 2.67
N THR A 371 -17.46 15.16 1.93
CA THR A 371 -16.12 15.68 2.30
C THR A 371 -15.40 14.97 3.45
N LYS A 372 -15.95 13.87 3.99
CA LYS A 372 -15.32 13.08 5.04
C LYS A 372 -14.93 11.70 4.54
N TRP A 373 -13.81 11.19 5.07
CA TRP A 373 -13.43 9.80 4.91
C TRP A 373 -14.24 8.96 5.88
N ASN A 374 -14.97 7.97 5.34
CA ASN A 374 -15.75 7.03 6.10
C ASN A 374 -15.17 5.64 5.87
N TYR A 375 -15.06 4.88 6.94
CA TYR A 375 -14.68 3.48 6.87
C TYR A 375 -15.71 2.73 6.04
N VAL A 376 -15.27 2.18 4.93
CA VAL A 376 -16.00 1.10 4.30
C VAL A 376 -15.62 -0.10 5.11
N LEU A 377 -16.48 -0.49 6.06
CA LEU A 377 -16.49 -1.89 6.51
C LEU A 377 -16.50 -2.68 5.21
N PRO A 378 -15.50 -3.52 4.94
CA PRO A 378 -15.44 -4.20 3.67
C PRO A 378 -16.69 -5.09 3.61
N LYS A 379 -17.74 -4.55 2.99
CA LYS A 379 -19.04 -5.18 2.84
C LYS A 379 -18.89 -6.46 2.02
N GLU A 380 -17.72 -6.73 1.46
CA GLU A 380 -17.43 -7.95 0.71
C GLU A 380 -16.39 -8.83 1.39
N VAL A 381 -15.48 -8.32 2.23
CA VAL A 381 -14.67 -9.22 3.07
C VAL A 381 -15.54 -9.84 4.17
N ILE A 382 -16.60 -9.14 4.60
CA ILE A 382 -17.63 -9.74 5.44
C ILE A 382 -18.55 -10.63 4.59
N TYR A 383 -19.07 -10.23 3.42
CA TYR A 383 -19.98 -11.13 2.67
C TYR A 383 -19.31 -12.34 1.97
N ASP A 384 -18.00 -12.32 1.70
CA ASP A 384 -17.26 -13.49 1.18
C ASP A 384 -16.55 -14.31 2.26
N LYS A 385 -16.31 -13.76 3.47
CA LYS A 385 -16.01 -14.58 4.69
C LYS A 385 -17.27 -15.05 5.44
N VAL A 386 -18.40 -14.39 5.19
CA VAL A 386 -19.79 -14.73 5.57
C VAL A 386 -20.54 -15.11 4.29
N ASN A 387 -19.86 -15.68 3.31
CA ASN A 387 -20.52 -16.67 2.48
C ASN A 387 -20.75 -17.81 3.46
N SER A 388 -21.96 -18.35 3.55
CA SER A 388 -22.22 -19.56 4.36
C SER A 388 -21.06 -20.55 4.16
N ASN A 389 -20.64 -20.75 2.91
CA ASN A 389 -19.54 -21.63 2.51
C ASN A 389 -18.12 -21.31 3.01
N SER A 390 -17.83 -20.16 3.63
CA SER A 390 -16.51 -19.81 4.20
C SER A 390 -16.51 -19.64 5.72
N LEU A 391 -17.68 -19.32 6.30
CA LEU A 391 -17.90 -19.34 7.74
C LEU A 391 -18.19 -20.76 8.25
N TYR A 392 -18.86 -21.60 7.46
CA TYR A 392 -19.03 -23.04 7.74
C TYR A 392 -17.69 -23.73 7.91
N PRO A 393 -16.73 -23.71 6.97
CA PRO A 393 -15.47 -24.40 7.16
C PRO A 393 -14.64 -23.89 8.34
N MET A 394 -14.73 -22.61 8.70
CA MET A 394 -14.05 -22.10 9.91
C MET A 394 -14.74 -22.58 11.19
N ILE A 395 -16.07 -22.44 11.28
CA ILE A 395 -16.82 -22.97 12.43
C ILE A 395 -16.68 -24.49 12.49
N ASP A 396 -16.79 -25.21 11.37
CA ASP A 396 -16.60 -26.64 11.24
C ASP A 396 -15.18 -27.07 11.59
N MET A 397 -14.15 -26.30 11.21
CA MET A 397 -12.78 -26.53 11.67
C MET A 397 -12.70 -26.41 13.18
N TYR A 398 -13.25 -25.35 13.78
CA TYR A 398 -13.31 -25.21 15.24
C TYR A 398 -14.24 -26.22 15.93
N CYS A 399 -15.18 -26.81 15.19
CA CYS A 399 -16.10 -27.86 15.62
C CYS A 399 -15.62 -29.28 15.30
N SER A 400 -14.50 -29.42 14.59
CA SER A 400 -13.95 -30.70 14.16
C SER A 400 -13.35 -31.46 15.33
N ASP A 401 -13.47 -32.78 15.30
CA ASP A 401 -12.83 -33.63 16.29
C ASP A 401 -11.30 -33.57 16.20
N GLU A 402 -10.74 -33.23 15.03
CA GLU A 402 -9.29 -32.97 14.87
C GLU A 402 -8.84 -31.77 15.70
N PHE A 403 -9.57 -30.65 15.69
CA PHE A 403 -9.24 -29.48 16.49
C PHE A 403 -9.28 -29.77 18.00
N ILE A 404 -10.25 -30.57 18.45
CA ILE A 404 -10.30 -31.02 19.84
C ILE A 404 -9.17 -32.00 20.15
N GLY A 405 -8.85 -32.91 19.24
CA GLY A 405 -7.70 -33.81 19.36
C GLY A 405 -6.38 -33.04 19.55
N TYR A 406 -6.18 -31.94 18.80
CA TYR A 406 -5.04 -31.05 19.02
C TYR A 406 -5.00 -30.44 20.43
N PHE A 407 -6.16 -30.17 21.04
CA PHE A 407 -6.25 -29.70 22.43
C PHE A 407 -6.02 -30.83 23.46
N GLU A 408 -6.48 -32.04 23.17
CA GLU A 408 -6.39 -33.21 24.06
C GLU A 408 -4.97 -33.81 24.09
N ASP A 409 -4.28 -33.84 22.95
CA ASP A 409 -2.95 -34.45 22.76
C ASP A 409 -1.76 -33.64 23.34
N GLY A 410 -2.04 -32.62 24.16
CA GLY A 410 -1.01 -31.93 24.96
C GLY A 410 -0.41 -30.69 24.31
N ALA A 411 -0.99 -30.13 23.24
CA ALA A 411 -0.55 -28.86 22.66
C ALA A 411 -0.93 -27.61 23.48
N LEU A 412 -1.55 -27.77 24.66
CA LEU A 412 -1.88 -26.66 25.58
C LEU A 412 -0.64 -25.93 26.15
N GLY A 413 0.56 -26.47 25.97
CA GLY A 413 1.83 -25.77 26.20
C GLY A 413 2.48 -25.18 24.94
N ASN A 414 1.95 -25.50 23.75
CA ASN A 414 2.51 -25.05 22.49
C ASN A 414 2.13 -23.59 22.24
N LYS A 415 3.15 -22.73 22.24
CA LYS A 415 3.05 -21.29 22.02
C LYS A 415 2.18 -20.95 20.81
N VAL A 416 2.18 -21.79 19.77
CA VAL A 416 1.38 -21.61 18.54
C VAL A 416 -0.12 -21.59 18.81
N VAL A 417 -0.68 -22.59 19.50
CA VAL A 417 -2.13 -22.68 19.78
C VAL A 417 -2.60 -21.52 20.66
N ILE A 418 -1.78 -21.16 21.66
CA ILE A 418 -2.07 -20.03 22.54
C ILE A 418 -1.92 -18.70 21.80
N ASP A 419 -0.95 -18.55 20.90
CA ASP A 419 -0.78 -17.36 20.08
C ASP A 419 -1.89 -17.24 19.02
N GLU A 420 -2.41 -18.34 18.48
CA GLU A 420 -3.59 -18.37 17.59
C GLU A 420 -4.86 -17.90 18.35
N LEU A 421 -5.07 -18.38 19.57
CA LEU A 421 -6.19 -17.94 20.43
C LEU A 421 -5.99 -16.49 20.92
N ARG A 422 -4.75 -16.08 21.22
CA ARG A 422 -4.39 -14.73 21.67
C ARG A 422 -4.43 -13.69 20.55
N LYS A 423 -4.26 -14.07 19.28
CA LYS A 423 -4.22 -13.15 18.12
C LYS A 423 -5.56 -12.51 17.73
N ASN A 424 -6.58 -12.53 18.60
CA ASN A 424 -7.82 -11.76 18.45
C ASN A 424 -8.71 -12.13 17.25
N GLU A 425 -8.42 -13.21 16.51
CA GLU A 425 -9.26 -13.57 15.35
C GLU A 425 -10.62 -14.10 15.79
N LEU A 426 -10.70 -15.06 16.72
CA LEU A 426 -11.99 -15.65 17.18
C LEU A 426 -12.92 -14.62 17.82
N LEU A 427 -12.42 -13.85 18.79
CA LEU A 427 -13.24 -12.83 19.46
C LEU A 427 -13.65 -11.72 18.49
N GLY A 428 -12.73 -11.29 17.61
CA GLY A 428 -13.01 -10.31 16.57
C GLY A 428 -13.96 -10.83 15.48
N ILE A 429 -13.96 -12.14 15.20
CA ILE A 429 -14.93 -12.80 14.33
C ILE A 429 -16.30 -12.79 15.01
N PHE A 430 -16.42 -13.24 16.26
CA PHE A 430 -17.70 -13.25 16.97
C PHE A 430 -18.28 -11.85 17.20
N GLN A 431 -17.44 -10.86 17.50
CA GLN A 431 -17.84 -9.46 17.62
C GLN A 431 -18.41 -8.94 16.28
N ARG A 432 -17.75 -9.26 15.16
CA ARG A 432 -18.22 -8.89 13.82
C ARG A 432 -19.53 -9.59 13.45
N ILE A 433 -19.68 -10.88 13.79
CA ILE A 433 -20.95 -11.60 13.61
C ILE A 433 -22.04 -10.96 14.48
N TYR A 434 -21.75 -10.62 15.74
CA TYR A 434 -22.70 -9.96 16.62
C TYR A 434 -23.16 -8.60 16.07
N GLU A 435 -22.22 -7.76 15.61
CA GLU A 435 -22.54 -6.48 14.98
C GLU A 435 -23.36 -6.64 13.69
N TYR A 436 -23.10 -7.69 12.90
CA TYR A 436 -23.90 -8.04 11.72
C TYR A 436 -25.33 -8.45 12.11
N THR A 437 -25.47 -9.31 13.12
CA THR A 437 -26.76 -9.76 13.65
C THR A 437 -27.60 -8.63 14.25
N GLN A 438 -27.03 -7.44 14.46
CA GLN A 438 -27.80 -6.25 14.82
C GLN A 438 -28.56 -5.63 13.65
N LYS A 439 -28.18 -5.93 12.40
CA LYS A 439 -28.63 -5.21 11.20
C LYS A 439 -29.40 -6.07 10.20
N GLU A 440 -29.14 -7.38 10.14
CA GLU A 440 -29.73 -8.27 9.12
C GLU A 440 -30.14 -9.64 9.67
N GLU A 441 -31.09 -10.29 8.98
CA GLU A 441 -31.50 -11.69 9.19
C GLU A 441 -30.33 -12.66 8.93
N ILE A 442 -30.12 -13.60 9.84
CA ILE A 442 -29.09 -14.63 9.70
C ILE A 442 -29.70 -15.97 9.23
N PRO A 443 -29.01 -16.74 8.38
CA PRO A 443 -29.46 -18.06 7.96
C PRO A 443 -29.63 -19.03 9.15
N THR A 444 -30.70 -19.82 9.18
CA THR A 444 -30.97 -20.82 10.23
C THR A 444 -29.82 -21.79 10.43
N GLN A 445 -29.20 -22.22 9.34
CA GLN A 445 -28.05 -23.13 9.39
C GLN A 445 -26.87 -22.50 10.17
N LEU A 446 -26.70 -21.17 10.15
CA LEU A 446 -25.58 -20.50 10.84
C LEU A 446 -25.84 -20.47 12.34
N ILE A 447 -27.10 -20.31 12.74
CA ILE A 447 -27.54 -20.45 14.13
C ILE A 447 -27.22 -21.85 14.63
N GLU A 448 -27.54 -22.89 13.86
CA GLU A 448 -27.25 -24.29 14.22
C GLU A 448 -25.75 -24.53 14.41
N SER A 449 -24.90 -24.01 13.52
CA SER A 449 -23.44 -24.11 13.67
C SER A 449 -22.90 -23.35 14.88
N LEU A 450 -23.47 -22.17 15.18
CA LEU A 450 -23.12 -21.40 16.37
C LEU A 450 -23.52 -22.14 17.66
N GLU A 451 -24.66 -22.82 17.68
CA GLU A 451 -25.07 -23.66 18.80
C GLU A 451 -24.16 -24.89 18.98
N GLN A 452 -23.77 -25.53 17.88
CA GLN A 452 -22.77 -26.61 17.92
C GLN A 452 -21.43 -26.11 18.44
N LEU A 453 -21.00 -24.93 18.03
CA LEU A 453 -19.76 -24.33 18.51
C LEU A 453 -19.80 -24.05 20.01
N VAL A 454 -20.94 -23.61 20.57
CA VAL A 454 -21.09 -23.46 22.03
C VAL A 454 -20.89 -24.80 22.74
N LYS A 455 -21.47 -25.89 22.24
CA LYS A 455 -21.28 -27.23 22.82
C LYS A 455 -19.81 -27.67 22.78
N ARG A 456 -19.08 -27.31 21.72
CA ARG A 456 -17.65 -27.60 21.57
C ARG A 456 -16.78 -26.74 22.49
N LEU A 457 -17.11 -25.46 22.65
CA LEU A 457 -16.46 -24.58 23.64
C LEU A 457 -16.64 -25.12 25.07
N ASP A 458 -17.78 -25.72 25.38
CA ASP A 458 -18.01 -26.39 26.67
C ASP A 458 -17.16 -27.67 26.83
N GLN A 459 -16.88 -28.41 25.75
CA GLN A 459 -15.94 -29.54 25.78
C GLN A 459 -14.50 -29.06 26.02
N LEU A 460 -14.06 -28.01 25.33
CA LEU A 460 -12.74 -27.41 25.52
C LEU A 460 -12.55 -26.87 26.94
N GLU A 461 -13.61 -26.31 27.55
CA GLU A 461 -13.55 -25.88 28.94
C GLU A 461 -13.30 -27.04 29.90
N LYS A 462 -13.94 -28.20 29.68
CA LYS A 462 -13.67 -29.42 30.47
C LYS A 462 -12.24 -29.93 30.30
N VAL A 463 -11.71 -29.90 29.08
CA VAL A 463 -10.31 -30.28 28.81
C VAL A 463 -9.34 -29.33 29.51
N LYS A 464 -9.60 -28.02 29.43
CA LYS A 464 -8.85 -26.98 30.15
C LYS A 464 -8.90 -27.21 31.67
N ASP A 465 -10.07 -27.46 32.24
CA ASP A 465 -10.22 -27.72 33.68
C ASP A 465 -9.44 -28.95 34.13
N LYS A 466 -9.53 -30.05 33.38
CA LYS A 466 -8.74 -31.27 33.62
C LYS A 466 -7.23 -30.96 33.58
N LYS A 467 -6.75 -30.26 32.55
CA LYS A 467 -5.33 -29.91 32.42
C LYS A 467 -4.84 -28.96 33.51
N LEU A 468 -5.70 -28.06 33.98
CA LEU A 468 -5.40 -27.17 35.10
C LEU A 468 -5.17 -27.94 36.40
N THR A 469 -5.89 -29.05 36.60
CA THR A 469 -5.68 -29.95 37.75
C THR A 469 -4.47 -30.87 37.61
N GLU A 470 -4.06 -31.18 36.39
CA GLU A 470 -2.94 -32.09 36.09
C GLU A 470 -1.56 -31.41 36.07
N THR A 471 -1.51 -30.09 35.91
CA THR A 471 -0.24 -29.36 35.72
C THR A 471 0.24 -28.67 37.00
N GLU A 472 1.53 -28.83 37.32
CA GLU A 472 2.19 -28.13 38.42
C GLU A 472 2.93 -26.84 37.96
N ASP A 473 3.03 -26.61 36.65
CA ASP A 473 3.73 -25.43 36.09
C ASP A 473 2.82 -24.19 36.12
N GLU A 474 3.18 -23.22 36.96
CA GLU A 474 2.43 -21.96 37.12
C GLU A 474 2.31 -21.14 35.82
N ASN A 475 3.32 -21.19 34.93
CA ASN A 475 3.21 -20.50 33.63
C ASN A 475 2.14 -21.15 32.74
N VAL A 476 1.97 -22.46 32.83
CA VAL A 476 0.94 -23.20 32.11
C VAL A 476 -0.43 -22.89 32.72
N LYS A 477 -0.55 -22.81 34.05
CA LYS A 477 -1.78 -22.41 34.73
C LYS A 477 -2.25 -21.02 34.30
N ASP A 478 -1.37 -20.02 34.28
CA ASP A 478 -1.70 -18.65 33.82
C ASP A 478 -2.22 -18.60 32.38
N LYS A 479 -1.61 -19.40 31.50
CA LYS A 479 -2.08 -19.56 30.11
C LYS A 479 -3.46 -20.21 30.07
N LEU A 480 -3.70 -21.25 30.85
CA LEU A 480 -5.00 -21.93 30.94
C LEU A 480 -6.10 -21.02 31.48
N TYR A 481 -5.81 -20.15 32.45
CA TYR A 481 -6.77 -19.13 32.93
C TYR A 481 -7.13 -18.12 31.84
N THR A 482 -6.14 -17.68 31.07
CA THR A 482 -6.35 -16.79 29.92
C THR A 482 -7.27 -17.44 28.88
N VAL A 483 -7.01 -18.71 28.53
CA VAL A 483 -7.87 -19.48 27.62
C VAL A 483 -9.30 -19.58 28.16
N GLY A 484 -9.48 -19.85 29.45
CA GLY A 484 -10.80 -19.89 30.09
C GLY A 484 -11.59 -18.59 29.93
N THR A 485 -10.91 -17.45 30.07
CA THR A 485 -11.54 -16.12 29.87
C THR A 485 -12.04 -15.95 28.44
N TYR A 486 -11.24 -16.33 27.44
CA TYR A 486 -11.62 -16.25 26.03
C TYR A 486 -12.78 -17.19 25.67
N LEU A 487 -12.78 -18.42 26.20
CA LEU A 487 -13.87 -19.37 26.01
C LEU A 487 -15.19 -18.81 26.56
N GLN A 488 -15.16 -18.21 27.76
CA GLN A 488 -16.35 -17.61 28.38
C GLN A 488 -16.87 -16.39 27.60
N GLN A 489 -15.98 -15.49 27.15
CA GLN A 489 -16.37 -14.34 26.35
C GLN A 489 -16.98 -14.76 25.00
N SER A 490 -16.36 -15.72 24.31
CA SER A 490 -16.86 -16.26 23.05
C SER A 490 -18.25 -16.88 23.22
N LYS A 491 -18.44 -17.72 24.24
CA LYS A 491 -19.76 -18.30 24.57
C LYS A 491 -20.82 -17.23 24.86
N LYS A 492 -20.45 -16.16 25.57
CA LYS A 492 -21.36 -15.06 25.87
C LYS A 492 -21.83 -14.35 24.60
N ILE A 493 -20.91 -14.08 23.67
CA ILE A 493 -21.25 -13.44 22.39
C ILE A 493 -22.14 -14.37 21.56
N ILE A 494 -21.75 -15.64 21.41
CA ILE A 494 -22.52 -16.60 20.61
C ILE A 494 -23.93 -16.80 21.17
N LYS A 495 -24.07 -17.01 22.49
CA LYS A 495 -25.39 -17.12 23.14
C LYS A 495 -26.25 -15.86 22.97
N SER A 496 -25.62 -14.69 22.91
CA SER A 496 -26.35 -13.44 22.64
C SER A 496 -26.85 -13.37 21.19
N ILE A 497 -26.11 -13.95 20.24
CA ILE A 497 -26.51 -14.07 18.84
C ILE A 497 -27.68 -15.06 18.73
N THR A 498 -27.50 -16.29 19.23
CA THR A 498 -28.51 -17.36 19.10
C THR A 498 -29.77 -17.14 19.93
N LYS A 499 -29.76 -16.26 20.94
CA LYS A 499 -30.97 -15.88 21.68
C LYS A 499 -31.80 -14.84 20.93
N LYS A 500 -31.16 -14.03 20.08
CA LYS A 500 -31.82 -12.92 19.37
C LYS A 500 -32.65 -13.43 18.18
N TRP A 501 -32.17 -14.48 17.54
CA TRP A 501 -32.75 -15.14 16.37
C TRP A 501 -33.31 -16.48 16.77
#